data_AF-A0A7J3A0N4-F1
#
_entry.id   AF-A0A7J3A0N4-F1
#
_cell.length_a   1.000
_cell.length_b   1.000
_cell.length_c   1.000
_cell.angle_alpha   90.00
_cell.angle_beta   90.00
_cell.angle_gamma   90.00
#
_symmetry.space_group_name_H-M   'P 1'
#
loop_
_entity.id
_entity.type
_entity.pdbx_description
1 polymer ?
#
loop_
_entity_poly.entity_id
_entity_poly.type
_entity_poly.pdbx_seq_one_letter_code
_entity_poly.pdbx_strand_id
1 'polypeptide(L)'
;MPAGSIDSGSEDELVWLLRHKTRRRIILAIGDAGKISATTLRDMLRISTGSLYYNLRQLKDFVRQDEDRNYTLTEEGERVYKVLKEGGVLSLDLLKPKPPSRFTKLVTNIFFPIWLFSPLYESSGLRAITSSLSIMVSILLLVYTRTSPFILHIYESSTNIFEIVAKYLGNLVVMYLLLTFISILISGRLFHLKEARKIMESVKSVGLSSLNEESKFFLSLIIAILPIIFYPGLLALDKFFNLYLLPEPGKPGYYQIRDLYMIIAQSLSLPFLIALTAFGRRLSGTTAAIVVLLVYFISHIISQLMMISL
;
A
#
# COMPACT_ATOMS: atom_id res chain seq x y z
N MET A 1 10.04 -4.80 51.89
CA MET A 1 9.28 -4.31 50.71
C MET A 1 9.32 -5.40 49.65
N PRO A 2 8.24 -6.14 49.39
CA PRO A 2 8.20 -7.07 48.27
C PRO A 2 7.67 -6.34 47.04
N ALA A 3 8.43 -6.42 45.94
CA ALA A 3 7.93 -6.09 44.61
C ALA A 3 6.81 -7.08 44.28
N GLY A 4 5.57 -6.58 44.21
CA GLY A 4 4.43 -7.37 43.78
C GLY A 4 4.64 -7.82 42.33
N SER A 5 4.64 -9.12 42.12
CA SER A 5 4.62 -9.74 40.80
C SER A 5 3.39 -9.27 40.04
N ILE A 6 3.60 -8.43 39.03
CA ILE A 6 2.57 -8.07 38.06
C ILE A 6 2.40 -9.27 37.14
N ASP A 7 1.19 -9.83 37.14
CA ASP A 7 0.80 -10.96 36.30
C ASP A 7 0.96 -10.60 34.82
N SER A 8 1.66 -11.45 34.06
CA SER A 8 1.97 -11.26 32.63
C SER A 8 0.73 -11.02 31.75
N GLY A 9 -0.46 -11.42 32.19
CA GLY A 9 -1.72 -11.10 31.51
C GLY A 9 -2.10 -9.61 31.56
N SER A 10 -1.66 -8.87 32.59
CA SER A 10 -2.00 -7.46 32.79
C SER A 10 -1.25 -6.52 31.84
N GLU A 11 -0.03 -6.88 31.41
CA GLU A 11 0.76 -6.05 30.49
C GLU A 11 0.17 -6.05 29.08
N ASP A 12 -0.28 -7.21 28.59
CA ASP A 12 -0.91 -7.33 27.27
C ASP A 12 -2.26 -6.59 27.20
N GLU A 13 -3.06 -6.67 28.27
CA GLU A 13 -4.30 -5.90 28.38
C GLU A 13 -4.05 -4.39 28.47
N LEU A 14 -3.03 -3.97 29.22
CA LEU A 14 -2.57 -2.58 29.26
C LEU A 14 -2.14 -2.09 27.88
N VAL A 15 -1.31 -2.85 27.16
CA VAL A 15 -0.85 -2.51 25.81
C VAL A 15 -2.02 -2.44 24.83
N TRP A 16 -2.97 -3.35 24.92
CA TRP A 16 -4.20 -3.33 24.12
C TRP A 16 -5.03 -2.07 24.39
N LEU A 17 -5.22 -1.72 25.67
CA LEU A 17 -5.98 -0.55 26.08
C LEU A 17 -5.29 0.77 25.66
N LEU A 18 -3.97 0.81 25.77
CA LEU A 18 -3.12 1.92 25.33
C LEU A 18 -3.12 2.13 23.82
N ARG A 19 -3.62 1.20 22.98
CA ARG A 19 -3.72 1.41 21.52
C ARG A 19 -4.98 2.14 21.09
N HIS A 20 -6.07 2.09 21.86
CA HIS A 20 -7.37 2.64 21.43
C HIS A 20 -7.68 4.03 22.01
N LYS A 21 -7.62 5.07 21.15
CA LYS A 21 -7.81 6.48 21.52
C LYS A 21 -9.08 6.76 22.32
N THR A 22 -10.23 6.19 21.93
CA THR A 22 -11.51 6.45 22.61
C THR A 22 -11.54 5.87 24.02
N ARG A 23 -11.02 4.66 24.22
CA ARG A 23 -10.97 4.00 25.53
C ARG A 23 -10.08 4.76 26.52
N ARG A 24 -8.91 5.22 26.06
CA ARG A 24 -8.04 6.09 26.87
C ARG A 24 -8.75 7.37 27.32
N ARG A 25 -9.46 8.02 26.39
CA ARG A 25 -10.22 9.24 26.72
C ARG A 25 -11.34 8.96 27.72
N ILE A 26 -11.97 7.78 27.67
CA ILE A 26 -12.97 7.35 28.66
C ILE A 26 -12.33 7.23 30.05
N ILE A 27 -11.21 6.50 30.17
CA ILE A 27 -10.51 6.34 31.46
C ILE A 27 -10.06 7.69 32.03
N LEU A 28 -9.48 8.56 31.21
CA LEU A 28 -9.07 9.90 31.63
C LEU A 28 -10.26 10.75 32.09
N ALA A 29 -11.34 10.77 31.32
CA ALA A 29 -12.53 11.56 31.67
C ALA A 29 -13.21 11.08 32.95
N ILE A 30 -13.29 9.76 33.16
CA ILE A 30 -13.83 9.20 34.42
C ILE A 30 -12.87 9.50 35.57
N GLY A 31 -11.56 9.28 35.41
CA GLY A 31 -10.57 9.52 36.45
C GLY A 31 -10.44 10.98 36.86
N ASP A 32 -10.53 11.93 35.91
CA ASP A 32 -10.50 13.37 36.21
C ASP A 32 -11.78 13.85 36.90
N ALA A 33 -12.93 13.25 36.60
CA ALA A 33 -14.21 13.57 37.22
C ALA A 33 -14.46 12.79 38.53
N GLY A 34 -13.73 11.70 38.76
CA GLY A 34 -13.99 10.70 39.81
C GLY A 34 -15.23 9.84 39.52
N LYS A 35 -16.39 10.48 39.28
CA LYS A 35 -17.68 9.86 38.97
C LYS A 35 -18.38 10.66 37.88
N ILE A 36 -18.87 9.99 36.83
CA ILE A 36 -19.47 10.68 35.68
C ILE A 36 -20.67 9.92 35.08
N SER A 37 -21.72 10.63 34.70
CA SER A 37 -22.90 10.03 34.06
C SER A 37 -22.62 9.63 32.61
N ALA A 38 -23.38 8.67 32.08
CA ALA A 38 -23.30 8.26 30.68
C ALA A 38 -23.48 9.45 29.71
N THR A 39 -24.42 10.34 30.01
CA THR A 39 -24.75 11.51 29.20
C THR A 39 -23.60 12.51 29.19
N THR A 40 -23.08 12.86 30.37
CA THR A 40 -21.96 13.80 30.50
C THR A 40 -20.70 13.25 29.84
N LEU A 41 -20.41 11.96 30.03
CA LEU A 41 -19.26 11.29 29.43
C LEU A 41 -19.36 11.24 27.90
N ARG A 42 -20.55 10.92 27.37
CA ARG A 42 -20.83 10.95 25.91
C ARG A 42 -20.58 12.35 25.33
N ASP A 43 -21.13 13.37 25.98
CA ASP A 43 -21.12 14.75 25.47
C ASP A 43 -19.70 15.34 25.53
N MET A 44 -18.96 15.08 26.62
CA MET A 44 -17.56 15.45 26.76
C MET A 44 -16.68 14.77 25.71
N LEU A 45 -16.95 13.51 25.38
CA LEU A 45 -16.16 12.75 24.43
C LEU A 45 -16.56 12.98 22.96
N ARG A 46 -17.73 13.56 22.71
CA ARG A 46 -18.35 13.77 21.38
C ARG A 46 -18.46 12.47 20.59
N ILE A 47 -18.99 11.42 21.22
CA ILE A 47 -19.21 10.09 20.59
C ILE A 47 -20.69 9.70 20.61
N SER A 48 -21.10 8.78 19.74
CA SER A 48 -22.48 8.27 19.73
C SER A 48 -22.76 7.39 20.95
N THR A 49 -24.04 7.30 21.35
CA THR A 49 -24.49 6.44 22.45
C THR A 49 -24.06 4.98 22.27
N GLY A 50 -24.22 4.43 21.07
CA GLY A 50 -23.78 3.05 20.76
C GLY A 50 -22.26 2.86 20.86
N SER A 51 -21.48 3.86 20.43
CA SER A 51 -20.02 3.84 20.55
C SER A 51 -19.58 3.88 22.02
N LEU A 52 -20.23 4.71 22.86
CA LEU A 52 -19.94 4.77 24.28
C LEU A 52 -20.16 3.40 24.96
N TYR A 53 -21.34 2.80 24.79
CA TYR A 53 -21.65 1.51 25.42
C TYR A 53 -20.79 0.36 24.91
N TYR A 54 -20.40 0.37 23.62
CA TYR A 54 -19.47 -0.60 23.07
C TYR A 54 -18.09 -0.52 23.76
N ASN A 55 -17.56 0.70 23.93
CA ASN A 55 -16.27 0.89 24.59
C ASN A 55 -16.33 0.59 26.09
N LEU A 56 -17.42 0.96 26.78
CA LEU A 56 -17.61 0.63 28.20
C LEU A 56 -17.69 -0.87 28.43
N ARG A 57 -18.36 -1.63 27.54
CA ARG A 57 -18.38 -3.10 27.61
C ARG A 57 -16.97 -3.71 27.52
N GLN A 58 -16.11 -3.10 26.72
CA GLN A 58 -14.71 -3.52 26.57
C GLN A 58 -13.80 -3.03 27.69
N LEU A 59 -14.28 -2.10 28.51
CA LEU A 59 -13.59 -1.56 29.68
C LEU A 59 -14.18 -2.09 30.99
N LYS A 60 -14.97 -3.17 30.95
CA LYS A 60 -15.68 -3.71 32.11
C LYS A 60 -14.78 -4.01 33.33
N ASP A 61 -13.51 -4.34 33.09
CA ASP A 61 -12.54 -4.68 34.13
C ASP A 61 -11.86 -3.41 34.70
N PHE A 62 -11.96 -2.28 34.00
CA PHE A 62 -11.36 -0.98 34.34
C PHE A 62 -12.36 0.07 34.81
N VAL A 63 -13.64 -0.10 34.45
CA VAL A 63 -14.72 0.85 34.69
C VAL A 63 -15.92 0.10 35.24
N ARG A 64 -16.44 0.57 36.37
CA ARG A 64 -17.63 0.03 37.01
C ARG A 64 -18.76 1.06 36.98
N GLN A 65 -19.99 0.57 36.83
CA GLN A 65 -21.19 1.37 36.98
C GLN A 65 -21.72 1.23 38.42
N ASP A 66 -22.07 2.35 39.05
CA ASP A 66 -22.70 2.39 40.36
C ASP A 66 -24.23 2.31 40.28
N GLU A 67 -24.89 2.30 41.44
CA GLU A 67 -26.35 2.20 41.57
C GLU A 67 -27.08 3.38 40.92
N ASP A 68 -26.44 4.56 40.87
CA ASP A 68 -26.96 5.77 40.24
C ASP A 68 -26.71 5.81 38.72
N ARG A 69 -26.24 4.72 38.12
CA ARG A 69 -25.85 4.59 36.71
C ARG A 69 -24.70 5.50 36.28
N ASN A 70 -23.89 5.98 37.21
CA ASN A 70 -22.65 6.69 36.92
C ASN A 70 -21.47 5.72 36.82
N TYR A 71 -20.44 6.14 36.10
CA TYR A 71 -19.23 5.36 35.90
C TYR A 71 -18.11 5.87 36.78
N THR A 72 -17.40 4.93 37.39
CA THR A 72 -16.22 5.13 38.24
C THR A 72 -15.12 4.15 37.81
N LEU A 73 -13.86 4.46 38.11
CA LEU A 73 -12.75 3.54 37.83
C LEU A 73 -12.70 2.42 38.86
N THR A 74 -12.30 1.22 38.42
CA THR A 74 -11.89 0.13 39.32
C THR A 74 -10.46 0.36 39.80
N GLU A 75 -9.96 -0.45 40.72
CA GLU A 75 -8.55 -0.38 41.16
C GLU A 75 -7.55 -0.57 40.01
N GLU A 76 -7.86 -1.46 39.06
CA GLU A 76 -7.08 -1.61 37.82
C GLU A 76 -7.20 -0.36 36.94
N GLY A 77 -8.41 0.18 36.79
CA GLY A 77 -8.66 1.43 36.08
C GLY A 77 -7.89 2.62 36.65
N GLU A 78 -7.77 2.72 37.97
CA GLU A 78 -7.00 3.75 38.66
C GLU A 78 -5.50 3.62 38.42
N ARG A 79 -4.96 2.39 38.41
CA ARG A 79 -3.56 2.14 38.03
C ARG A 79 -3.29 2.61 36.61
N VAL A 80 -4.16 2.27 35.67
CA VAL A 80 -4.05 2.72 34.26
C VAL A 80 -4.14 4.25 34.18
N TYR A 81 -5.07 4.86 34.91
CA TYR A 81 -5.24 6.31 34.95
C TYR A 81 -3.99 7.02 35.45
N LYS A 82 -3.37 6.54 36.54
CA LYS A 82 -2.11 7.07 37.07
C LYS A 82 -1.00 6.97 36.04
N VAL A 83 -0.84 5.83 35.37
CA VAL A 83 0.13 5.65 34.29
C VAL A 83 -0.12 6.62 33.13
N LEU A 84 -1.38 6.85 32.75
CA LEU A 84 -1.74 7.80 31.69
C LEU A 84 -1.49 9.26 32.07
N LYS A 85 -1.59 9.61 33.36
CA LYS A 85 -1.44 10.97 33.90
C LYS A 85 0.02 11.30 34.24
N GLU A 86 0.74 10.39 34.88
CA GLU A 86 2.16 10.50 35.24
C GLU A 86 3.10 10.26 34.05
N GLY A 87 2.75 9.32 33.17
CA GLY A 87 3.50 9.03 31.95
C GLY A 87 3.47 10.18 30.93
N GLY A 88 2.66 11.21 31.18
CA GLY A 88 2.49 12.35 30.31
C GLY A 88 1.87 11.94 28.96
N VAL A 89 0.90 12.74 28.51
CA VAL A 89 0.42 12.69 27.12
C VAL A 89 1.59 12.83 26.10
N LEU A 90 2.78 13.26 26.55
CA LEU A 90 4.05 13.32 25.82
C LEU A 90 4.75 11.97 25.56
N SER A 91 4.74 11.00 26.47
CA SER A 91 5.42 9.70 26.23
C SER A 91 4.63 8.81 25.27
N LEU A 92 3.33 9.04 25.16
CA LEU A 92 2.45 8.33 24.23
C LEU A 92 2.47 8.93 22.81
N ASP A 93 3.04 10.13 22.65
CA ASP A 93 3.46 10.65 21.34
C ASP A 93 4.75 9.97 20.82
N LEU A 94 5.47 9.23 21.67
CA LEU A 94 6.53 8.30 21.24
C LEU A 94 5.97 6.95 20.76
N LEU A 95 4.72 6.63 21.10
CA LEU A 95 3.95 5.48 20.59
C LEU A 95 3.08 5.84 19.36
N LYS A 96 2.98 7.13 19.00
CA LYS A 96 2.74 7.46 17.59
C LYS A 96 3.95 6.92 16.82
N PRO A 97 3.78 6.27 15.65
CA PRO A 97 4.93 6.04 14.78
C PRO A 97 5.63 7.39 14.63
N LYS A 98 6.89 7.44 15.09
CA LYS A 98 7.75 8.64 15.11
C LYS A 98 7.43 9.44 13.84
N PRO A 99 6.99 10.72 13.93
CA PRO A 99 6.65 11.48 12.74
C PRO A 99 7.83 11.33 11.81
N PRO A 100 7.63 10.81 10.58
CA PRO A 100 8.75 10.29 9.82
C PRO A 100 9.80 11.41 9.75
N SER A 101 11.01 11.10 10.23
CA SER A 101 12.18 11.96 10.05
C SER A 101 12.19 12.47 8.61
N ARG A 102 12.74 13.66 8.34
CA ARG A 102 12.78 14.19 6.96
C ARG A 102 13.29 13.14 5.97
N PHE A 103 14.24 12.30 6.40
CA PHE A 103 14.70 11.13 5.66
C PHE A 103 13.62 10.06 5.45
N THR A 104 12.93 9.59 6.49
CA THR A 104 11.82 8.65 6.31
C THR A 104 10.63 9.25 5.55
N LYS A 105 10.37 10.56 5.61
CA LYS A 105 9.38 11.25 4.75
C LYS A 105 9.83 11.22 3.29
N LEU A 106 11.09 11.55 3.00
CA LEU A 106 11.68 11.47 1.67
C LEU A 106 11.64 10.04 1.14
N VAL A 107 12.07 9.06 1.94
CA VAL A 107 12.04 7.64 1.59
C VAL A 107 10.59 7.19 1.36
N THR A 108 9.62 7.52 2.23
CA THR A 108 8.22 7.16 1.96
C THR A 108 7.68 7.86 0.73
N ASN A 109 8.03 9.12 0.45
CA ASN A 109 7.50 9.84 -0.70
C ASN A 109 8.12 9.38 -2.03
N ILE A 110 9.37 8.92 -2.01
CA ILE A 110 10.10 8.38 -3.17
C ILE A 110 9.76 6.91 -3.40
N PHE A 111 9.74 6.08 -2.35
CA PHE A 111 9.47 4.64 -2.44
C PHE A 111 7.99 4.29 -2.43
N PHE A 112 7.13 5.19 -1.95
CA PHE A 112 5.67 5.02 -1.93
C PHE A 112 5.00 6.36 -2.29
N PRO A 113 4.95 6.73 -3.58
CA PRO A 113 4.30 7.97 -4.01
C PRO A 113 2.76 7.84 -3.90
N ILE A 114 2.24 7.63 -2.68
CA ILE A 114 0.81 7.53 -2.37
C ILE A 114 0.11 8.84 -2.77
N TRP A 115 0.80 9.97 -2.65
CA TRP A 115 0.33 11.27 -3.16
C TRP A 115 0.05 11.26 -4.65
N LEU A 116 0.76 10.44 -5.44
CA LEU A 116 0.46 10.29 -6.87
C LEU A 116 -0.79 9.43 -7.07
N PHE A 117 -0.92 8.32 -6.34
CA PHE A 117 -2.01 7.36 -6.58
C PHE A 117 -3.34 7.75 -5.94
N SER A 118 -3.37 8.47 -4.81
CA SER A 118 -4.64 8.89 -4.18
C SER A 118 -5.49 9.76 -5.12
N PRO A 119 -4.96 10.83 -5.74
CA PRO A 119 -5.71 11.65 -6.69
C PRO A 119 -6.07 10.88 -7.97
N LEU A 120 -5.19 10.00 -8.44
CA LEU A 120 -5.43 9.16 -9.63
C LEU A 120 -6.55 8.14 -9.39
N TYR A 121 -6.69 7.61 -8.18
CA TYR A 121 -7.76 6.68 -7.86
C TYR A 121 -9.11 7.37 -7.64
N GLU A 122 -9.10 8.56 -7.04
CA GLU A 122 -10.31 9.31 -6.71
C GLU A 122 -10.91 10.04 -7.93
N SER A 123 -10.08 10.63 -8.79
CA SER A 123 -10.54 11.43 -9.92
C SER A 123 -10.48 10.67 -11.24
N SER A 124 -11.66 10.32 -11.79
CA SER A 124 -11.76 9.57 -13.04
C SER A 124 -11.19 10.33 -14.25
N GLY A 125 -11.34 11.65 -14.30
CA GLY A 125 -10.81 12.49 -15.39
C GLY A 125 -9.28 12.52 -15.42
N LEU A 126 -8.63 12.79 -14.28
CA LEU A 126 -7.17 12.81 -14.19
C LEU A 126 -6.57 11.45 -14.55
N ARG A 127 -7.18 10.36 -14.05
CA ARG A 127 -6.76 9.00 -14.36
C ARG A 127 -6.80 8.71 -15.86
N ALA A 128 -7.91 9.02 -16.51
CA ALA A 128 -8.07 8.78 -17.93
C ALA A 128 -7.07 9.59 -18.78
N ILE A 129 -6.86 10.87 -18.44
CA ILE A 129 -5.92 11.74 -19.15
C ILE A 129 -4.48 11.24 -18.96
N THR A 130 -4.07 10.99 -17.71
CA THR A 130 -2.71 10.55 -17.38
C THR A 130 -2.40 9.16 -17.93
N SER A 131 -3.35 8.21 -17.89
CA SER A 131 -3.17 6.89 -18.48
C SER A 131 -3.06 6.98 -20.01
N SER A 132 -3.89 7.81 -20.65
CA SER A 132 -3.84 7.99 -22.12
C SER A 132 -2.52 8.61 -22.56
N LEU A 133 -2.06 9.65 -21.84
CA LEU A 133 -0.76 10.26 -22.10
C LEU A 133 0.38 9.26 -21.87
N SER A 134 0.30 8.45 -20.81
CA SER A 134 1.28 7.39 -20.53
C SER A 134 1.33 6.36 -21.67
N ILE A 135 0.18 5.87 -22.15
CA ILE A 135 0.12 4.95 -23.32
C ILE A 135 0.77 5.61 -24.54
N MET A 136 0.41 6.86 -24.84
CA MET A 136 0.90 7.58 -26.01
C MET A 136 2.43 7.73 -25.96
N VAL A 137 2.97 8.18 -24.83
CA VAL A 137 4.42 8.34 -24.63
C VAL A 137 5.14 6.98 -24.72
N SER A 138 4.59 5.93 -24.08
CA SER A 138 5.15 4.58 -24.16
C SER A 138 5.22 4.08 -25.59
N ILE A 139 4.11 4.13 -26.34
CA ILE A 139 4.07 3.66 -27.72
C ILE A 139 5.04 4.45 -28.60
N LEU A 140 5.07 5.78 -28.48
CA LEU A 140 5.96 6.64 -29.26
C LEU A 140 7.43 6.26 -29.05
N LEU A 141 7.86 6.11 -27.79
CA LEU A 141 9.25 5.78 -27.46
C LEU A 141 9.62 4.35 -27.85
N LEU A 142 8.72 3.38 -27.62
CA LEU A 142 8.95 1.98 -28.00
C LEU A 142 9.08 1.82 -29.53
N VAL A 143 8.21 2.48 -30.30
CA VAL A 143 8.25 2.46 -31.78
C VAL A 143 9.51 3.15 -32.30
N TYR A 144 9.84 4.34 -31.78
CA TYR A 144 11.03 5.08 -32.19
C TYR A 144 12.32 4.29 -31.91
N THR A 145 12.38 3.62 -30.76
CA THR A 145 13.57 2.85 -30.36
C THR A 145 13.60 1.44 -30.92
N ARG A 146 12.49 0.93 -31.47
CA ARG A 146 12.28 -0.46 -31.92
C ARG A 146 12.46 -1.45 -30.78
N THR A 147 11.85 -1.13 -29.64
CA THR A 147 11.90 -1.96 -28.43
C THR A 147 10.49 -2.40 -28.03
N SER A 148 10.40 -3.55 -27.35
CA SER A 148 9.13 -4.06 -26.82
C SER A 148 9.30 -4.54 -25.38
N PRO A 149 8.38 -4.18 -24.47
CA PRO A 149 8.45 -4.65 -23.09
C PRO A 149 7.81 -6.02 -22.94
N PHE A 150 8.36 -6.81 -22.03
CA PHE A 150 7.75 -8.03 -21.51
C PHE A 150 8.00 -8.13 -20.01
N ILE A 151 6.89 -8.13 -19.26
CA ILE A 151 6.80 -7.97 -17.80
C ILE A 151 7.51 -6.68 -17.36
N LEU A 152 8.73 -6.77 -16.82
CA LEU A 152 9.56 -5.62 -16.43
C LEU A 152 10.86 -5.49 -17.26
N HIS A 153 11.03 -6.30 -18.30
CA HIS A 153 12.18 -6.24 -19.20
C HIS A 153 11.80 -5.63 -20.54
N ILE A 154 12.79 -5.11 -21.26
CA ILE A 154 12.66 -4.49 -22.57
C ILE A 154 13.65 -5.20 -23.48
N TYR A 155 13.14 -5.60 -24.62
CA TYR A 155 13.87 -6.36 -25.62
C TYR A 155 13.89 -5.56 -26.93
N GLU A 156 14.91 -5.79 -27.73
CA GLU A 156 14.89 -5.37 -29.13
C GLU A 156 13.76 -6.10 -29.85
N SER A 157 13.05 -5.38 -30.71
CA SER A 157 11.88 -5.88 -31.40
C SER A 157 12.02 -5.71 -32.91
N SER A 158 11.13 -6.37 -33.64
CA SER A 158 11.00 -6.24 -35.09
C SER A 158 10.74 -4.78 -35.52
N THR A 159 10.90 -4.51 -36.81
CA THR A 159 10.56 -3.21 -37.40
C THR A 159 9.06 -2.97 -37.54
N ASN A 160 8.21 -3.97 -37.25
CA ASN A 160 6.77 -3.86 -37.42
C ASN A 160 6.12 -3.10 -36.24
N ILE A 161 5.58 -1.92 -36.53
CA ILE A 161 4.92 -1.04 -35.57
C ILE A 161 3.76 -1.74 -34.86
N PHE A 162 2.94 -2.50 -35.61
CA PHE A 162 1.77 -3.17 -35.04
C PHE A 162 2.16 -4.25 -34.04
N GLU A 163 3.27 -4.93 -34.28
CA GLU A 163 3.79 -5.95 -33.37
C GLU A 163 4.28 -5.32 -32.06
N ILE A 164 5.00 -4.20 -32.13
CA ILE A 164 5.46 -3.45 -30.94
C ILE A 164 4.25 -2.99 -30.10
N VAL A 165 3.25 -2.41 -30.74
CA VAL A 165 2.03 -1.95 -30.06
C VAL A 165 1.28 -3.12 -29.43
N ALA A 166 1.11 -4.22 -30.17
CA ALA A 166 0.44 -5.42 -29.67
C ALA A 166 1.19 -6.04 -28.47
N LYS A 167 2.53 -6.12 -28.52
CA LYS A 167 3.37 -6.58 -27.42
C LYS A 167 3.23 -5.67 -26.19
N TYR A 168 3.23 -4.34 -26.38
CA TYR A 168 3.02 -3.39 -25.28
C TYR A 168 1.64 -3.56 -24.63
N LEU A 169 0.56 -3.58 -25.42
CA LEU A 169 -0.80 -3.76 -24.89
C LEU A 169 -0.98 -5.12 -24.22
N GLY A 170 -0.42 -6.18 -24.81
CA GLY A 170 -0.38 -7.52 -24.21
C GLY A 170 0.36 -7.51 -22.88
N ASN A 171 1.48 -6.79 -22.79
CA ASN A 171 2.23 -6.64 -21.54
C ASN A 171 1.40 -5.99 -20.43
N LEU A 172 0.58 -4.98 -20.73
CA LEU A 172 -0.33 -4.37 -19.75
C LEU A 172 -1.27 -5.41 -19.13
N VAL A 173 -1.84 -6.26 -19.99
CA VAL A 173 -2.76 -7.32 -19.57
C VAL A 173 -2.03 -8.37 -18.73
N VAL A 174 -0.85 -8.82 -19.16
CA VAL A 174 -0.03 -9.79 -18.41
C VAL A 174 0.34 -9.25 -17.04
N MET A 175 0.81 -8.01 -16.95
CA MET A 175 1.16 -7.35 -15.69
C MET A 175 -0.06 -7.24 -14.75
N TYR A 176 -1.22 -6.85 -15.29
CA TYR A 176 -2.46 -6.80 -14.55
C TYR A 176 -2.81 -8.18 -13.97
N LEU A 177 -2.77 -9.23 -14.79
CA LEU A 177 -3.09 -10.59 -14.36
C LEU A 177 -2.10 -11.10 -13.30
N LEU A 178 -0.80 -10.91 -13.51
CA LEU A 178 0.24 -11.32 -12.56
C LEU A 178 0.08 -10.65 -11.20
N LEU A 179 -0.05 -9.31 -11.17
CA LEU A 179 -0.22 -8.58 -9.91
C LEU A 179 -1.50 -8.98 -9.19
N THR A 180 -2.59 -9.20 -9.94
CA THR A 180 -3.88 -9.64 -9.38
C THR A 180 -3.77 -11.04 -8.78
N PHE A 181 -3.23 -11.99 -9.55
CA PHE A 181 -3.08 -13.38 -9.14
C PHE A 181 -2.20 -13.52 -7.90
N ILE A 182 -1.02 -12.90 -7.90
CA ILE A 182 -0.09 -12.98 -6.77
C ILE A 182 -0.67 -12.26 -5.54
N SER A 183 -1.37 -11.13 -5.73
CA SER A 183 -2.07 -10.46 -4.63
C SER A 183 -3.12 -11.36 -3.97
N ILE A 184 -3.89 -12.12 -4.77
CA ILE A 184 -4.88 -13.07 -4.25
C ILE A 184 -4.21 -14.22 -3.50
N LEU A 185 -3.10 -14.75 -4.04
CA LEU A 185 -2.35 -15.85 -3.44
C LEU A 185 -1.76 -15.45 -2.08
N ILE A 186 -1.15 -14.27 -1.98
CA ILE A 186 -0.54 -13.79 -0.73
C ILE A 186 -1.58 -13.32 0.29
N SER A 187 -2.67 -12.70 -0.15
CA SER A 187 -3.72 -12.22 0.77
C SER A 187 -4.55 -13.34 1.42
N GLY A 188 -4.34 -14.60 1.03
CA GLY A 188 -5.09 -15.74 1.57
C GLY A 188 -6.57 -15.74 1.20
N ARG A 189 -7.02 -14.81 0.34
CA ARG A 189 -8.42 -14.72 -0.13
C ARG A 189 -8.88 -15.99 -0.81
N LEU A 190 -7.97 -16.78 -1.37
CA LEU A 190 -8.25 -18.09 -1.96
C LEU A 190 -8.83 -19.09 -0.95
N PHE A 191 -8.49 -19.00 0.34
CA PHE A 191 -9.00 -19.90 1.38
C PHE A 191 -10.38 -19.49 1.88
N HIS A 192 -10.69 -18.19 1.94
CA HIS A 192 -12.05 -17.70 2.29
C HIS A 192 -13.06 -17.75 1.12
N LEU A 193 -12.59 -17.98 -0.12
CA LEU A 193 -13.46 -18.11 -1.30
C LEU A 193 -14.39 -19.35 -1.25
N LYS A 194 -14.09 -20.36 -0.41
CA LYS A 194 -15.01 -21.49 -0.15
C LYS A 194 -16.27 -21.07 0.62
N GLU A 195 -16.19 -20.05 1.47
CA GLU A 195 -17.35 -19.46 2.17
C GLU A 195 -18.09 -18.43 1.29
N ALA A 196 -17.38 -17.75 0.39
CA ALA A 196 -17.94 -16.72 -0.49
C ALA A 196 -18.86 -17.27 -1.60
N ARG A 197 -18.77 -18.56 -1.97
CA ARG A 197 -19.73 -19.19 -2.90
C ARG A 197 -21.17 -19.14 -2.41
N LYS A 198 -21.39 -19.02 -1.09
CA LYS A 198 -22.72 -18.88 -0.47
C LYS A 198 -23.30 -17.46 -0.57
N ILE A 199 -22.47 -16.47 -0.93
CA ILE A 199 -22.86 -15.06 -1.11
C ILE A 199 -23.18 -14.75 -2.60
N MET A 200 -22.84 -15.68 -3.50
CA MET A 200 -22.89 -15.51 -4.96
C MET A 200 -24.30 -15.47 -5.57
N GLU A 201 -25.35 -15.69 -4.77
CA GLU A 201 -26.75 -15.58 -5.22
C GLU A 201 -27.32 -14.17 -5.09
N SER A 202 -26.61 -13.25 -4.43
CA SER A 202 -27.00 -11.85 -4.41
C SER A 202 -25.98 -11.01 -5.18
N VAL A 203 -26.53 -10.06 -5.92
CA VAL A 203 -25.90 -8.77 -6.24
C VAL A 203 -25.31 -8.57 -7.65
N LYS A 204 -26.21 -8.28 -8.59
CA LYS A 204 -25.92 -7.64 -9.90
C LYS A 204 -25.25 -6.25 -9.77
N SER A 205 -25.39 -5.56 -8.62
CA SER A 205 -24.72 -4.27 -8.31
C SER A 205 -23.32 -4.40 -7.68
N VAL A 206 -22.91 -5.59 -7.23
CA VAL A 206 -21.55 -5.88 -6.76
C VAL A 206 -20.64 -6.19 -7.94
N GLY A 207 -21.18 -6.79 -9.01
CA GLY A 207 -20.44 -6.98 -10.27
C GLY A 207 -20.00 -5.65 -10.90
N LEU A 208 -20.88 -4.64 -10.98
CA LEU A 208 -20.57 -3.33 -11.56
C LEU A 208 -19.57 -2.51 -10.71
N SER A 209 -19.70 -2.54 -9.38
CA SER A 209 -18.72 -1.89 -8.50
C SER A 209 -17.36 -2.59 -8.53
N SER A 210 -17.34 -3.92 -8.66
CA SER A 210 -16.11 -4.68 -8.89
C SER A 210 -15.42 -4.31 -10.20
N LEU A 211 -16.18 -4.20 -11.31
CA LEU A 211 -15.62 -3.79 -12.61
C LEU A 211 -15.04 -2.37 -12.58
N ASN A 212 -15.68 -1.45 -11.86
CA ASN A 212 -15.17 -0.09 -11.72
C ASN A 212 -13.83 -0.08 -10.96
N GLU A 213 -13.71 -0.82 -9.86
CA GLU A 213 -12.45 -0.93 -9.12
C GLU A 213 -11.33 -1.60 -9.92
N GLU A 214 -11.64 -2.64 -10.72
CA GLU A 214 -10.65 -3.26 -11.61
C GLU A 214 -10.20 -2.32 -12.72
N SER A 215 -11.11 -1.51 -13.30
CA SER A 215 -10.73 -0.51 -14.30
C SER A 215 -9.86 0.60 -13.72
N LYS A 216 -10.11 1.03 -12.47
CA LYS A 216 -9.24 1.96 -11.74
C LYS A 216 -7.84 1.41 -11.57
N PHE A 217 -7.73 0.14 -11.16
CA PHE A 217 -6.45 -0.54 -11.00
C PHE A 217 -5.71 -0.67 -12.33
N PHE A 218 -6.40 -1.12 -13.38
CA PHE A 218 -5.80 -1.27 -14.71
C PHE A 218 -5.27 0.05 -15.28
N LEU A 219 -6.05 1.14 -15.23
CA LEU A 219 -5.59 2.44 -15.74
C LEU A 219 -4.43 3.01 -14.92
N SER A 220 -4.43 2.78 -13.60
CA SER A 220 -3.35 3.22 -12.72
C SER A 220 -2.08 2.37 -12.90
N LEU A 221 -2.20 1.11 -13.33
CA LEU A 221 -1.08 0.25 -13.71
C LEU A 221 -0.28 0.83 -14.87
N ILE A 222 -0.96 1.41 -15.86
CA ILE A 222 -0.30 2.02 -17.02
C ILE A 222 0.63 3.16 -16.58
N ILE A 223 0.22 3.92 -15.56
CA ILE A 223 1.02 5.00 -14.99
C ILE A 223 2.17 4.40 -14.14
N ALA A 224 1.89 3.35 -13.38
CA ALA A 224 2.88 2.72 -12.51
C ALA A 224 4.04 2.03 -13.26
N ILE A 225 3.79 1.55 -14.49
CA ILE A 225 4.83 0.95 -15.32
C ILE A 225 5.60 1.98 -16.17
N LEU A 226 5.12 3.23 -16.26
CA LEU A 226 5.75 4.28 -17.07
C LEU A 226 7.26 4.46 -16.78
N PRO A 227 7.75 4.35 -15.53
CA PRO A 227 9.19 4.41 -15.27
C PRO A 227 10.05 3.38 -16.01
N ILE A 228 9.48 2.24 -16.44
CA ILE A 228 10.18 1.24 -17.26
C ILE A 228 10.57 1.82 -18.63
N ILE A 229 9.76 2.76 -19.15
CA ILE A 229 9.99 3.46 -20.41
C ILE A 229 11.17 4.44 -20.33
N PHE A 230 11.75 4.66 -19.14
CA PHE A 230 12.96 5.44 -18.98
C PHE A 230 14.11 4.95 -19.88
N TYR A 231 14.30 3.63 -20.01
CA TYR A 231 15.35 3.08 -20.86
C TYR A 231 15.14 3.39 -22.37
N PRO A 232 13.96 3.15 -22.97
CA PRO A 232 13.63 3.65 -24.31
C PRO A 232 13.75 5.16 -24.43
N GLY A 233 13.41 5.91 -23.40
CA GLY A 233 13.61 7.36 -23.36
C GLY A 233 15.09 7.74 -23.52
N LEU A 234 15.97 7.09 -22.78
CA LEU A 234 17.42 7.28 -22.91
C LEU A 234 17.93 6.91 -24.30
N LEU A 235 17.51 5.76 -24.84
CA LEU A 235 17.85 5.36 -26.20
C LEU A 235 17.37 6.37 -27.25
N ALA A 236 16.18 6.95 -27.04
CA ALA A 236 15.64 7.94 -27.95
C ALA A 236 16.48 9.23 -27.93
N LEU A 237 16.88 9.70 -26.75
CA LEU A 237 17.77 10.86 -26.59
C LEU A 237 19.14 10.60 -27.21
N ASP A 238 19.70 9.40 -26.98
CA ASP A 238 20.99 9.01 -27.52
C ASP A 238 20.98 9.02 -29.06
N LYS A 239 19.94 8.45 -29.68
CA LYS A 239 19.74 8.46 -31.14
C LYS A 239 19.49 9.86 -31.71
N PHE A 240 18.74 10.70 -31.00
CA PHE A 240 18.36 12.02 -31.49
C PHE A 240 19.51 13.04 -31.42
N PHE A 241 20.29 12.98 -30.35
CA PHE A 241 21.36 13.94 -30.07
C PHE A 241 22.77 13.40 -30.36
N ASN A 242 22.92 12.12 -30.73
CA ASN A 242 24.21 11.43 -30.93
C ASN A 242 25.14 11.57 -29.70
N LEU A 243 24.61 11.22 -28.53
CA LEU A 243 25.29 11.42 -27.24
C LEU A 243 26.31 10.31 -26.90
N TYR A 244 26.26 9.18 -27.62
CA TYR A 244 27.07 7.99 -27.38
C TYR A 244 26.95 7.44 -25.96
N LEU A 245 25.74 7.53 -25.38
CA LEU A 245 25.41 7.02 -24.04
C LEU A 245 25.42 5.49 -24.01
N LEU A 246 25.01 4.83 -25.09
CA LEU A 246 25.27 3.41 -25.29
C LEU A 246 26.40 3.21 -26.30
N PRO A 247 27.35 2.30 -26.00
CA PRO A 247 28.25 1.79 -27.03
C PRO A 247 27.45 1.19 -28.19
N GLU A 248 28.07 1.10 -29.36
CA GLU A 248 27.42 0.38 -30.48
C GLU A 248 27.29 -1.11 -30.15
N PRO A 249 26.21 -1.77 -30.60
CA PRO A 249 26.05 -3.22 -30.46
C PRO A 249 27.31 -3.95 -30.97
N GLY A 250 27.81 -4.89 -30.17
CA GLY A 250 29.02 -5.66 -30.49
C GLY A 250 30.34 -5.04 -30.00
N LYS A 251 30.35 -3.81 -29.48
CA LYS A 251 31.53 -3.24 -28.80
C LYS A 251 31.62 -3.72 -27.34
N PRO A 252 32.85 -3.86 -26.79
CA PRO A 252 33.03 -4.12 -25.36
C PRO A 252 32.31 -3.04 -24.54
N GLY A 253 31.62 -3.43 -23.48
CA GLY A 253 30.87 -2.47 -22.64
C GLY A 253 29.38 -2.37 -22.97
N TYR A 254 28.95 -2.78 -24.19
CA TYR A 254 27.56 -2.59 -24.64
C TYR A 254 26.54 -3.24 -23.70
N TYR A 255 26.67 -4.55 -23.48
CA TYR A 255 25.74 -5.31 -22.65
C TYR A 255 25.75 -4.84 -21.20
N GLN A 256 26.93 -4.49 -20.65
CA GLN A 256 27.03 -4.00 -19.27
C GLN A 256 26.27 -2.67 -19.08
N ILE A 257 26.45 -1.71 -19.99
CA ILE A 257 25.81 -0.39 -19.89
C ILE A 257 24.30 -0.49 -20.16
N ARG A 258 23.93 -1.29 -21.17
CA ARG A 258 22.53 -1.60 -21.48
C ARG A 258 21.80 -2.17 -20.26
N ASP A 259 22.38 -3.19 -19.64
CA ASP A 259 21.77 -3.87 -18.50
C ASP A 259 21.73 -2.97 -17.26
N LEU A 260 22.72 -2.09 -17.07
CA LEU A 260 22.69 -1.07 -16.03
C LEU A 260 21.49 -0.12 -16.19
N TYR A 261 21.26 0.42 -17.39
CA TYR A 261 20.11 1.30 -17.63
C TYR A 261 18.78 0.58 -17.45
N MET A 262 18.72 -0.70 -17.84
CA MET A 262 17.56 -1.55 -17.60
C MET A 262 17.28 -1.77 -16.11
N ILE A 263 18.30 -2.07 -15.31
CA ILE A 263 18.18 -2.24 -13.86
C ILE A 263 17.72 -0.94 -13.21
N ILE A 264 18.22 0.22 -13.66
CA ILE A 264 17.78 1.53 -13.17
C ILE A 264 16.29 1.75 -13.48
N ALA A 265 15.85 1.51 -14.72
CA ALA A 265 14.45 1.66 -15.12
C ALA A 265 13.52 0.73 -14.32
N GLN A 266 13.93 -0.53 -14.12
CA GLN A 266 13.21 -1.50 -13.30
C GLN A 266 13.11 -1.04 -11.84
N SER A 267 14.22 -0.65 -11.24
CA SER A 267 14.29 -0.19 -9.85
C SER A 267 13.40 1.02 -9.62
N LEU A 268 13.36 1.95 -10.58
CA LEU A 268 12.49 3.13 -10.54
C LEU A 268 11.01 2.77 -10.60
N SER A 269 10.64 1.68 -11.27
CA SER A 269 9.25 1.21 -11.38
C SER A 269 8.72 0.53 -10.10
N LEU A 270 9.59 -0.06 -9.28
CA LEU A 270 9.18 -0.83 -8.10
C LEU A 270 8.37 0.02 -7.11
N PRO A 271 8.82 1.22 -6.67
CA PRO A 271 8.02 2.10 -5.82
C PRO A 271 6.59 2.35 -6.30
N PHE A 272 6.42 2.57 -7.60
CA PHE A 272 5.13 2.88 -8.20
C PHE A 272 4.22 1.65 -8.20
N LEU A 273 4.76 0.49 -8.57
CA LEU A 273 4.04 -0.78 -8.54
C LEU A 273 3.66 -1.17 -7.12
N ILE A 274 4.54 -0.93 -6.13
CA ILE A 274 4.26 -1.23 -4.72
C ILE A 274 3.15 -0.32 -4.21
N ALA A 275 3.23 0.98 -4.45
CA ALA A 275 2.19 1.94 -4.05
C ALA A 275 0.84 1.61 -4.69
N LEU A 276 0.82 1.33 -5.99
CA LEU A 276 -0.37 0.89 -6.71
C LEU A 276 -0.95 -0.39 -6.11
N THR A 277 -0.12 -1.38 -5.84
CA THR A 277 -0.57 -2.68 -5.33
C THR A 277 -1.11 -2.53 -3.91
N ALA A 278 -0.43 -1.77 -3.05
CA ALA A 278 -0.89 -1.49 -1.69
C ALA A 278 -2.25 -0.80 -1.69
N PHE A 279 -2.39 0.29 -2.46
CA PHE A 279 -3.61 1.08 -2.51
C PHE A 279 -4.74 0.34 -3.24
N GLY A 280 -4.46 -0.14 -4.44
CA GLY A 280 -5.43 -0.74 -5.35
C GLY A 280 -5.91 -2.12 -4.94
N ARG A 281 -5.05 -2.93 -4.32
CA ARG A 281 -5.42 -4.26 -3.79
C ARG A 281 -5.72 -4.24 -2.30
N ARG A 282 -5.68 -3.06 -1.65
CA ARG A 282 -5.92 -2.87 -0.21
C ARG A 282 -5.05 -3.76 0.66
N LEU A 283 -3.79 -3.89 0.27
CA LEU A 283 -2.78 -4.67 0.98
C LEU A 283 -1.95 -3.75 1.88
N SER A 284 -1.36 -4.31 2.94
CA SER A 284 -0.34 -3.58 3.68
C SER A 284 0.85 -3.27 2.77
N GLY A 285 1.58 -2.16 3.02
CA GLY A 285 2.72 -1.78 2.20
C GLY A 285 3.81 -2.87 2.12
N THR A 286 4.01 -3.62 3.20
CA THR A 286 4.95 -4.75 3.24
C THR A 286 4.43 -5.93 2.40
N THR A 287 3.16 -6.29 2.51
CA THR A 287 2.54 -7.34 1.69
C THR A 287 2.60 -6.99 0.20
N ALA A 288 2.29 -5.74 -0.15
CA ALA A 288 2.39 -5.25 -1.53
C ALA A 288 3.82 -5.28 -2.06
N ALA A 289 4.81 -4.93 -1.22
CA ALA A 289 6.22 -5.05 -1.57
C ALA A 289 6.60 -6.51 -1.91
N ILE A 290 6.13 -7.48 -1.12
CA ILE A 290 6.36 -8.90 -1.41
C ILE A 290 5.72 -9.30 -2.74
N VAL A 291 4.47 -8.90 -3.01
CA VAL A 291 3.79 -9.17 -4.30
C VAL A 291 4.64 -8.67 -5.47
N VAL A 292 5.06 -7.41 -5.42
CA VAL A 292 5.80 -6.77 -6.51
C VAL A 292 7.20 -7.36 -6.67
N LEU A 293 7.88 -7.68 -5.56
CA LEU A 293 9.18 -8.35 -5.61
C LEU A 293 9.06 -9.75 -6.23
N LEU A 294 8.00 -10.50 -5.95
CA LEU A 294 7.76 -11.78 -6.63
C LEU A 294 7.54 -11.59 -8.14
N VAL A 295 6.75 -10.58 -8.55
CA VAL A 295 6.60 -10.24 -9.98
C VAL A 295 7.96 -9.89 -10.60
N TYR A 296 8.79 -9.13 -9.88
CA TYR A 296 10.13 -8.79 -10.32
C TYR A 296 11.04 -10.02 -10.48
N PHE A 297 11.04 -10.93 -9.51
CA PHE A 297 11.81 -12.17 -9.60
C PHE A 297 11.31 -13.07 -10.75
N ILE A 298 9.99 -13.18 -10.93
CA ILE A 298 9.39 -13.92 -12.06
C ILE A 298 9.84 -13.30 -13.38
N SER A 299 9.78 -11.97 -13.51
CA SER A 299 10.25 -11.22 -14.68
C SER A 299 11.72 -11.53 -14.97
N HIS A 300 12.57 -11.54 -13.94
CA HIS A 300 13.99 -11.80 -14.08
C HIS A 300 14.29 -13.26 -14.48
N ILE A 301 13.66 -14.23 -13.83
CA ILE A 301 13.83 -15.66 -14.19
C ILE A 301 13.40 -15.90 -15.62
N ILE A 302 12.25 -15.37 -16.04
CA ILE A 302 11.77 -15.51 -17.41
C ILE A 302 12.74 -14.86 -18.40
N SER A 303 13.28 -13.68 -18.08
CA SER A 303 14.27 -13.01 -18.91
C SER A 303 15.54 -13.86 -19.11
N GLN A 304 16.06 -14.45 -18.03
CA GLN A 304 17.21 -15.34 -18.09
C GLN A 304 16.92 -16.59 -18.95
N LEU A 305 15.73 -17.18 -18.80
CA LEU A 305 15.32 -18.33 -19.62
C LEU A 305 15.23 -17.97 -21.11
N MET A 306 14.68 -16.80 -21.44
CA MET A 306 14.62 -16.31 -22.82
C MET A 306 16.03 -16.11 -23.41
N MET A 307 16.96 -15.56 -22.62
CA MET A 307 18.35 -15.36 -23.03
C MET A 307 19.11 -16.67 -23.25
N ILE A 308 18.79 -17.74 -22.52
CA ILE A 308 19.41 -19.07 -22.69
C ILE A 308 18.85 -19.80 -23.93
N SER A 309 17.60 -19.49 -24.32
CA SER A 309 16.92 -20.12 -25.46
C SER A 309 17.24 -19.50 -26.83
N LEU A 310 17.97 -18.39 -26.86
CA LEU A 310 18.47 -17.72 -28.07
C LEU A 310 19.94 -18.06 -28.30
#